data_AF-A0A535P5V2-F1
#
_entry.id   AF-A0A535P5V2-F1
#
_cell.length_a   1.000
_cell.length_b   1.000
_cell.length_c   1.000
_cell.angle_alpha   90.00
_cell.angle_beta   90.00
_cell.angle_gamma   90.00
#
_symmetry.space_group_name_H-M   'P 1'
#
loop_
_entity.id
_entity.type
_entity.pdbx_description
1 polymer ?
#
loop_
_entity_poly.entity_id
_entity_poly.type
_entity_poly.pdbx_seq_one_letter_code
_entity_poly.pdbx_strand_id
1 'polypeptide(L)'
;SVAFCYLQTSSPHPPARLEFPRWMLDDGVLEPVLDVVRAEVIAGGSGYPYAIETADAVSVISMQDRREFYAYFQEFVERQGMNFTFSTKAASKGRRR
;
A
#
# COMPACT_ATOMS: atom_id res chain seq x y z
N SER A 1 19.58 -16.43 -2.83
CA SER A 1 19.02 -16.43 -4.20
C SER A 1 17.50 -16.32 -4.10
N VAL A 2 16.84 -15.62 -5.02
CA VAL A 2 15.39 -15.39 -5.05
C VAL A 2 14.79 -16.21 -6.20
N ALA A 3 13.65 -16.86 -5.96
CA ALA A 3 12.86 -17.55 -6.96
C ALA A 3 11.53 -16.82 -7.18
N PHE A 4 10.89 -17.04 -8.31
CA PHE A 4 9.60 -16.44 -8.62
C PHE A 4 8.69 -17.42 -9.36
N CYS A 5 7.39 -17.21 -9.25
CA CYS A 5 6.38 -17.88 -10.06
C CYS A 5 5.26 -16.89 -10.46
N TYR A 6 4.44 -17.30 -11.43
CA TYR A 6 3.25 -16.56 -11.82
C TYR A 6 2.01 -17.32 -11.36
N LEU A 7 1.13 -16.64 -10.63
CA LEU A 7 -0.13 -17.19 -10.15
C LEU A 7 -1.30 -16.47 -10.83
N GLN A 8 -2.10 -17.21 -11.59
CA GLN A 8 -3.37 -16.70 -12.13
C GLN A 8 -4.41 -16.70 -11.01
N THR A 9 -4.78 -15.52 -10.52
CA THR A 9 -5.70 -15.38 -9.38
C THR A 9 -7.16 -15.17 -9.78
N SER A 10 -7.42 -14.56 -10.93
CA SER A 10 -8.77 -14.38 -11.47
C SER A 10 -8.77 -14.35 -12.99
N SER A 11 -9.86 -14.75 -13.63
CA SER A 11 -9.98 -14.78 -15.11
C SER A 11 -9.73 -13.44 -15.82
N PRO A 12 -10.21 -12.27 -15.33
CA PRO A 12 -10.07 -11.00 -16.05
C PRO A 12 -8.73 -10.27 -15.83
N HIS A 13 -7.92 -10.65 -14.83
CA HIS A 13 -6.69 -9.95 -14.48
C HIS A 13 -5.44 -10.73 -14.94
N PRO A 14 -4.33 -10.05 -15.28
CA PRO A 14 -3.08 -10.73 -15.59
C PRO A 14 -2.56 -11.51 -14.37
N PRO A 15 -1.79 -12.59 -14.59
CA PRO A 15 -1.22 -13.35 -13.49
C PRO A 15 -0.34 -12.49 -12.59
N ALA A 16 -0.46 -12.68 -11.27
CA ALA A 16 0.37 -12.01 -10.29
C ALA A 16 1.75 -12.68 -10.23
N ARG A 17 2.81 -11.87 -10.18
CA ARG A 17 4.18 -12.35 -9.95
C ARG A 17 4.40 -12.48 -8.45
N LEU A 18 4.75 -13.69 -8.00
CA LEU A 18 5.12 -13.97 -6.63
C LEU A 18 6.63 -14.20 -6.57
N GLU A 19 7.29 -13.54 -5.62
CA GLU A 19 8.72 -13.71 -5.36
C GLU A 19 8.90 -14.29 -3.96
N PHE A 20 9.81 -15.24 -3.83
CA PHE A 20 10.07 -15.92 -2.57
C PHE A 20 11.53 -16.38 -2.48
N PRO A 21 12.05 -16.62 -1.26
CA PRO A 21 13.38 -17.17 -1.09
C PRO A 21 13.51 -18.54 -1.75
N ARG A 22 14.61 -18.79 -2.47
CA ARG A 22 14.83 -20.05 -3.20
C ARG A 22 14.74 -21.29 -2.30
N TRP A 23 15.17 -21.19 -1.04
CA TRP A 23 15.14 -22.31 -0.09
C TRP A 23 13.73 -22.90 0.07
N MET A 24 12.68 -22.11 -0.12
CA MET A 24 11.29 -22.58 -0.04
C MET A 24 10.96 -23.61 -1.13
N LEU A 25 11.56 -23.46 -2.30
CA LEU A 25 11.47 -24.44 -3.38
C LEU A 25 12.35 -25.66 -3.07
N ASP A 26 13.59 -25.42 -2.62
CA ASP A 26 14.56 -26.49 -2.36
C ASP A 26 14.10 -27.42 -1.21
N ASP A 27 13.44 -26.88 -0.18
CA ASP A 27 12.90 -27.60 0.99
C ASP A 27 11.49 -28.17 0.76
N GLY A 28 10.89 -27.96 -0.42
CA GLY A 28 9.57 -28.52 -0.78
C GLY A 28 8.37 -27.90 -0.05
N VAL A 29 8.55 -26.77 0.61
CA VAL A 29 7.49 -26.07 1.37
C VAL A 29 6.71 -25.06 0.53
N LEU A 30 7.08 -24.87 -0.74
CA LEU A 30 6.45 -23.88 -1.63
C LEU A 30 4.96 -24.15 -1.88
N GLU A 31 4.58 -25.39 -2.17
CA GLU A 31 3.19 -25.72 -2.52
C GLU A 31 2.19 -25.38 -1.41
N PRO A 32 2.38 -25.80 -0.14
CA PRO A 32 1.44 -25.42 0.92
C PRO A 32 1.40 -23.91 1.16
N VAL A 33 2.50 -23.18 0.95
CA VAL A 33 2.50 -21.71 1.02
C VAL A 33 1.67 -21.10 -0.10
N LEU A 34 1.79 -21.60 -1.33
CA LEU A 34 0.97 -21.16 -2.45
C LEU A 34 -0.51 -21.46 -2.24
N ASP A 35 -0.87 -22.57 -1.59
CA ASP A 35 -2.25 -22.87 -1.23
C ASP A 35 -2.84 -21.87 -0.24
N VAL A 36 -2.06 -21.43 0.76
CA VAL A 36 -2.50 -20.35 1.67
C VAL A 36 -2.70 -19.05 0.89
N VAL A 37 -1.79 -18.69 -0.01
CA VAL A 37 -1.93 -17.49 -0.85
C VAL A 37 -3.19 -17.57 -1.73
N ARG A 38 -3.47 -18.74 -2.32
CA ARG A 38 -4.71 -18.98 -3.10
C ARG A 38 -5.95 -18.86 -2.21
N ALA A 39 -5.92 -19.38 -0.98
CA ALA A 39 -7.02 -19.27 -0.03
C ALA A 39 -7.32 -17.80 0.33
N GLU A 40 -6.29 -16.99 0.58
CA GLU A 40 -6.43 -15.55 0.84
C GLU A 40 -7.04 -14.79 -0.36
N VAL A 41 -6.64 -15.16 -1.57
CA VAL A 41 -7.21 -14.60 -2.81
C VAL A 41 -8.69 -14.94 -2.95
N ILE A 42 -9.08 -16.18 -2.63
CA ILE A 42 -10.48 -16.62 -2.65
C ILE A 42 -11.29 -15.90 -1.56
N ALA A 43 -10.73 -15.76 -0.35
CA ALA A 43 -11.38 -15.09 0.77
C ALA A 43 -11.64 -13.59 0.50
N GLY A 44 -10.71 -12.91 -0.19
CA GLY A 44 -10.87 -11.51 -0.59
C GLY A 44 -11.92 -11.29 -1.69
N GLY A 45 -12.22 -12.31 -2.51
CA GLY A 45 -13.23 -12.26 -3.57
C GLY A 45 -12.91 -11.37 -4.78
N SER A 46 -11.91 -10.49 -4.67
CA SER A 46 -11.44 -9.56 -5.70
C SER A 46 -10.40 -10.17 -6.66
N GLY A 47 -9.91 -11.38 -6.38
CA GLY A 47 -8.80 -11.97 -7.11
C GLY A 47 -7.43 -11.44 -6.66
N TYR A 48 -7.38 -10.81 -5.48
CA TYR A 48 -6.16 -10.34 -4.84
C TYR A 48 -6.12 -10.78 -3.37
N PRO A 49 -4.93 -11.03 -2.77
CA PRO A 49 -4.87 -11.43 -1.37
C PRO A 49 -5.46 -10.35 -0.47
N TYR A 50 -6.42 -10.74 0.36
CA TYR A 50 -7.18 -9.83 1.24
C TYR A 50 -6.28 -8.95 2.12
N ALA A 51 -5.20 -9.53 2.65
CA ALA A 51 -4.24 -8.79 3.48
C ALA A 51 -3.58 -7.61 2.73
N ILE A 52 -3.23 -7.79 1.45
CA ILE A 52 -2.58 -6.73 0.67
C ILE A 52 -3.61 -5.70 0.19
N GLU A 53 -4.81 -6.14 -0.19
CA GLU A 53 -5.92 -5.24 -0.50
C GLU A 53 -6.23 -4.31 0.68
N THR A 54 -6.32 -4.90 1.88
CA THR A 54 -6.57 -4.15 3.12
C THR A 54 -5.42 -3.20 3.41
N ALA A 55 -4.17 -3.65 3.28
CA ALA A 55 -3.00 -2.81 3.48
C ALA A 55 -2.98 -1.59 2.54
N ASP A 56 -3.32 -1.78 1.26
CA ASP A 56 -3.44 -0.69 0.29
C ASP A 56 -4.53 0.30 0.70
N ALA A 57 -5.73 -0.21 1.02
CA ALA A 57 -6.87 0.61 1.44
C ALA A 57 -6.57 1.46 2.69
N VAL A 58 -5.87 0.91 3.69
CA VAL A 58 -5.52 1.64 4.93
C VAL A 58 -4.32 2.56 4.78
N SER A 59 -3.46 2.33 3.77
CA SER A 59 -2.27 3.16 3.54
C SER A 59 -2.58 4.52 2.91
N VAL A 60 -3.84 4.73 2.49
CA VAL A 60 -4.27 5.97 1.83
C VAL A 60 -4.21 7.14 2.81
N ILE A 61 -3.19 7.99 2.65
CA ILE A 61 -3.12 9.28 3.33
C ILE A 61 -4.12 10.23 2.68
N SER A 62 -5.22 10.50 3.37
CA SER A 62 -6.28 11.33 2.83
C SER A 62 -5.88 12.81 2.77
N MET A 63 -6.64 13.60 2.00
CA MET A 63 -6.49 15.05 1.98
C MET A 63 -6.85 15.69 3.31
N GLN A 64 -7.66 15.03 4.15
CA GLN A 64 -7.96 15.50 5.49
C GLN A 64 -6.76 15.27 6.42
N ASP A 65 -6.20 14.06 6.44
CA ASP A 65 -5.01 13.74 7.25
C ASP A 65 -3.85 14.68 6.92
N ARG A 66 -3.68 15.00 5.62
CA ARG A 66 -2.68 15.96 5.18
C ARG A 66 -2.93 17.37 5.74
N ARG A 67 -4.18 17.83 5.78
CA ARG A 67 -4.52 19.16 6.33
C ARG A 67 -4.30 19.21 7.83
N GLU A 68 -4.70 18.18 8.57
CA GLU A 68 -4.48 18.08 10.01
C GLU A 68 -2.99 18.04 10.34
N PHE A 69 -2.21 17.24 9.60
CA PHE A 69 -0.75 17.24 9.72
C PHE A 69 -0.14 18.63 9.52
N TYR A 70 -0.53 19.35 8.46
CA TYR A 70 -0.02 20.70 8.22
C TYR A 70 -0.44 21.70 9.30
N ALA A 71 -1.64 21.56 9.87
CA ALA A 71 -2.09 22.41 10.98
C ALA A 71 -1.24 22.18 12.24
N TYR A 72 -1.04 20.93 12.65
CA TYR A 72 -0.16 20.61 13.78
C TYR A 72 1.29 21.02 13.54
N PHE A 73 1.77 20.84 12.31
CA PHE A 73 3.12 21.24 11.94
C PHE A 73 3.29 22.76 11.97
N GLN A 74 2.30 23.51 11.50
CA GLN A 74 2.31 24.97 11.58
C GLN A 74 2.34 25.44 13.04
N GLU A 75 1.46 24.90 13.91
CA GLU A 75 1.45 25.23 15.34
C GLU A 75 2.80 24.92 16.01
N PHE A 76 3.40 23.78 15.69
CA PHE A 76 4.72 23.40 16.20
C PHE A 76 5.81 24.40 15.77
N VAL A 77 5.83 24.78 14.50
CA VAL A 77 6.82 25.70 13.94
C VAL A 77 6.66 27.11 14.50
N GLU A 78 5.42 27.58 14.69
CA GLU A 78 5.09 28.85 15.35
C GLU A 78 5.60 28.88 16.81
N ARG A 79 5.38 27.79 17.56
CA ARG A 79 5.90 27.65 18.94
C ARG A 79 7.43 27.66 19.03
N GLN A 80 8.12 27.22 17.98
CA GLN A 80 9.59 27.22 17.89
C GLN A 80 10.16 28.54 17.33
N GLY A 81 9.31 29.53 17.02
CA GLY A 81 9.75 30.85 16.54
C GLY A 81 10.31 30.84 15.12
N MET A 82 10.03 29.81 14.33
CA MET A 82 10.50 29.70 12.95
C MET A 82 9.44 30.19 11.97
N ASN A 83 9.83 30.95 10.94
CA ASN A 83 8.89 31.48 9.95
C ASN A 83 8.45 30.39 8.96
N PHE A 84 7.24 29.87 9.12
CA PHE A 84 6.67 28.91 8.17
C PHE A 84 5.99 29.65 7.00
N THR A 85 6.55 29.52 5.79
CA THR A 85 5.97 30.14 4.58
C THR A 85 5.29 29.08 3.73
N PHE A 86 3.95 29.12 3.64
CA PHE A 86 3.23 28.28 2.69
C PHE A 86 3.49 28.76 1.26
N SER A 87 3.85 27.84 0.35
CA SER A 87 3.99 28.16 -1.08
C SER A 87 2.62 28.57 -1.65
N THR A 88 2.57 29.73 -2.33
CA THR A 88 1.38 30.31 -2.97
C THR A 88 0.64 29.35 -3.92
N LYS A 89 1.33 28.32 -4.44
CA LYS A 89 0.71 27.27 -5.27
C LYS A 89 -0.24 26.35 -4.51
N ALA A 90 -0.04 26.14 -3.20
CA ALA A 90 -0.93 25.34 -2.37
C ALA A 90 -2.23 26.10 -2.04
N ALA A 91 -2.13 27.39 -1.71
CA ALA A 91 -3.29 28.28 -1.50
C ALA A 91 -4.17 28.38 -2.76
N SER A 92 -3.55 28.41 -3.93
CA SER A 92 -4.23 28.49 -5.24
C SER A 92 -5.13 27.29 -5.56
N LYS A 93 -4.83 26.10 -5.01
CA LYS A 93 -5.64 24.89 -5.24
C LYS A 93 -6.81 24.74 -4.26
N GLY A 94 -6.79 25.42 -3.12
CA GLY A 94 -7.90 25.44 -2.16
C GLY A 94 -9.07 26.32 -2.59
N ARG A 95 -8.83 27.38 -3.38
CA ARG A 95 -9.84 28.36 -3.80
C ARG A 95 -10.64 27.97 -5.05
N ARG A 96 -10.42 26.77 -5.60
CA ARG A 96 -11.04 26.28 -6.84
C ARG A 96 -12.08 25.17 -6.63
N ARG A 97 -12.50 24.93 -5.39
CA ARG A 97 -13.64 24.08 -5.04
C ARG A 97 -14.72 24.92 -4.38
#